data_AF-A0A7V8QLX6-F1
#
_entry.id   AF-A0A7V8QLX6-F1
#
_cell.length_a   1.000
_cell.length_b   1.000
_cell.length_c   1.000
_cell.angle_alpha   90.00
_cell.angle_beta   90.00
_cell.angle_gamma   90.00
#
_symmetry.space_group_name_H-M   'P 1'
#
loop_
_entity.id
_entity.type
_entity.pdbx_description
1 polymer ?
#
loop_
_entity_poly.entity_id
_entity_poly.type
_entity_poly.pdbx_seq_one_letter_code
_entity_poly.pdbx_strand_id
1 'polypeptide(L)'
;MAVSGDSLSGVHCLVLRPAGQAAALTAHLRSLGASVTHFPTTEIRPLAPAPEQLAAVESADWLVFVSPNAADLGVRAIAAASRSIPAESRVAAVGAG
;
A
#
# COMPACT_ATOMS: atom_id res chain seq x y z
N MET A 1 -30.96 2.52 -16.55
CA MET A 1 -30.88 1.36 -15.67
C MET A 1 -30.01 1.76 -14.49
N ALA A 2 -30.63 2.09 -13.35
CA ALA A 2 -29.91 2.60 -12.18
C ALA A 2 -29.23 1.43 -11.46
N VAL A 3 -27.92 1.51 -11.28
CA VAL A 3 -27.18 0.57 -10.42
C VAL A 3 -27.53 0.94 -8.97
N SER A 4 -28.35 0.13 -8.33
CA SER A 4 -28.52 0.15 -6.87
C SER A 4 -27.15 -0.09 -6.23
N GLY A 5 -26.68 0.87 -5.42
CA GLY A 5 -25.28 1.12 -5.08
C GLY A 5 -24.44 0.03 -4.39
N ASP A 6 -24.94 -1.20 -4.25
CA ASP A 6 -24.28 -2.29 -3.54
C ASP A 6 -24.02 -3.55 -4.40
N SER A 7 -24.50 -3.61 -5.65
CA SER A 7 -24.27 -4.77 -6.52
C SER A 7 -23.48 -4.42 -7.76
N LEU A 8 -22.47 -5.25 -8.04
CA LEU A 8 -21.66 -5.27 -9.26
C LEU A 8 -22.02 -6.44 -10.18
N SER A 9 -23.22 -7.02 -10.03
CA SER A 9 -23.69 -8.11 -10.89
C SER A 9 -23.68 -7.71 -12.37
N GLY A 10 -23.08 -8.55 -13.21
CA GLY A 10 -22.93 -8.28 -14.65
C GLY A 10 -21.78 -7.32 -15.00
N VAL A 11 -21.06 -6.79 -14.02
CA VAL A 11 -19.83 -6.01 -14.25
C VAL A 11 -18.63 -6.94 -14.29
N HIS A 12 -17.75 -6.75 -15.29
CA HIS A 12 -16.44 -7.37 -15.34
C HIS A 12 -15.37 -6.35 -14.96
N CYS A 13 -14.68 -6.58 -13.84
CA CYS A 13 -13.57 -5.76 -13.40
C CYS A 13 -12.22 -6.35 -13.83
N LEU A 14 -11.41 -5.57 -14.53
CA LEU A 14 -10.00 -5.87 -14.77
C LEU A 14 -9.16 -5.20 -13.68
N VAL A 15 -8.48 -6.00 -12.87
CA VAL A 15 -7.62 -5.51 -11.78
C VAL A 15 -6.16 -5.60 -12.22
N LEU A 16 -5.47 -4.45 -12.21
CA LEU A 16 -4.09 -4.34 -12.71
C LEU A 16 -3.02 -4.29 -11.60
N ARG A 17 -3.44 -4.41 -10.33
CA ARG A 17 -2.56 -4.29 -9.16
C ARG A 17 -1.46 -5.36 -9.14
N PRO A 18 -0.32 -5.12 -8.46
CA PRO A 18 0.77 -6.08 -8.35
C PRO A 18 0.35 -7.47 -7.88
N ALA A 19 1.10 -8.49 -8.31
CA ALA A 19 0.95 -9.86 -7.84
C ALA A 19 1.21 -9.91 -6.32
N GLY A 20 0.14 -10.03 -5.54
CA GLY A 20 0.17 -9.97 -4.06
C GLY A 20 -0.66 -8.82 -3.43
N GLN A 21 -1.06 -7.81 -4.21
CA GLN A 21 -1.78 -6.63 -3.70
C GLN A 21 -3.21 -6.49 -4.23
N ALA A 22 -3.68 -7.53 -4.93
CA ALA A 22 -5.01 -7.58 -5.51
C ALA A 22 -5.99 -8.46 -4.72
N ALA A 23 -5.52 -9.31 -3.80
CA ALA A 23 -6.34 -10.35 -3.17
C ALA A 23 -7.57 -9.76 -2.46
N ALA A 24 -7.37 -8.83 -1.53
CA ALA A 24 -8.46 -8.19 -0.79
C ALA A 24 -9.46 -7.47 -1.72
N LEU A 25 -8.95 -6.69 -2.69
CA LEU A 25 -9.80 -5.99 -3.66
C LEU A 25 -10.59 -6.96 -4.53
N THR A 26 -9.95 -7.99 -5.08
CA THR A 26 -10.62 -8.98 -5.95
C THR A 26 -11.67 -9.77 -5.18
N ALA A 27 -11.41 -10.13 -3.92
CA ALA A 27 -12.38 -10.79 -3.05
C ALA A 27 -13.58 -9.88 -2.78
N HIS A 28 -13.34 -8.60 -2.47
CA HIS A 28 -14.41 -7.64 -2.23
C HIS A 28 -15.27 -7.41 -3.49
N LEU A 29 -14.65 -7.20 -4.65
CA LEU A 29 -15.38 -7.06 -5.92
C LEU A 29 -16.23 -8.29 -6.25
N ARG A 30 -15.68 -9.50 -6.06
CA ARG A 30 -16.44 -10.76 -6.24
C ARG A 30 -17.59 -10.88 -5.25
N SER A 31 -17.41 -10.43 -4.00
CA SER A 31 -18.48 -10.44 -2.98
C SER A 31 -19.67 -9.54 -3.35
N LEU A 32 -19.42 -8.51 -4.16
CA LEU A 32 -20.48 -7.63 -4.70
C LEU A 32 -21.11 -8.18 -6.00
N GLY A 33 -20.67 -9.33 -6.50
CA GLY A 33 -21.20 -9.99 -7.71
C GLY A 33 -20.43 -9.71 -9.01
N ALA A 34 -19.26 -9.06 -8.94
CA ALA A 34 -18.45 -8.81 -10.13
C ALA A 34 -17.70 -10.06 -10.61
N SER A 35 -17.58 -10.20 -11.93
CA SER A 35 -16.54 -11.04 -12.54
C SER A 35 -15.21 -10.31 -12.47
N VAL A 36 -14.13 -10.96 -12.02
CA VAL A 36 -12.84 -10.30 -11.82
C VAL A 36 -11.71 -11.05 -12.52
N THR A 37 -11.03 -10.37 -13.44
CA THR A 37 -9.75 -10.80 -14.02
C THR A 37 -8.63 -10.02 -13.36
N HIS A 38 -7.70 -10.72 -12.71
CA HIS A 38 -6.46 -10.10 -12.22
C HIS A 38 -5.38 -10.24 -13.29
N PHE A 39 -4.87 -9.10 -13.76
CA PHE A 39 -3.81 -9.01 -14.76
C PHE A 39 -2.76 -8.00 -14.28
N PRO A 40 -1.80 -8.42 -13.43
CA PRO A 40 -0.80 -7.52 -12.89
C PRO A 40 0.03 -6.86 -14.00
N THR A 41 0.05 -5.54 -14.04
CA THR A 41 0.89 -4.76 -14.99
C THR A 41 2.00 -3.99 -14.30
N THR A 42 2.07 -4.08 -12.97
CA THR A 42 3.06 -3.39 -12.14
C THR A 42 3.66 -4.36 -11.13
N GLU A 43 4.91 -4.08 -10.74
CA GLU A 43 5.66 -4.86 -9.75
C GLU A 43 6.23 -3.90 -8.71
N ILE A 44 6.24 -4.33 -7.45
CA ILE A 44 6.89 -3.59 -6.37
C ILE A 44 8.29 -4.16 -6.18
N ARG A 45 9.31 -3.34 -6.43
CA ARG A 45 10.71 -3.70 -6.20
C ARG A 45 11.28 -2.83 -5.08
N PRO A 46 11.77 -3.43 -3.98
CA PRO A 46 12.45 -2.68 -2.93
C PRO A 46 13.68 -1.97 -3.49
N LEU A 47 13.89 -0.75 -3.05
CA LEU A 47 15.13 -0.01 -3.28
C LEU A 47 15.89 0.09 -1.95
N ALA A 48 17.20 -0.06 -2.00
CA ALA A 48 18.05 0.19 -0.84
C ALA A 48 18.16 1.72 -0.65
N PRO A 49 17.62 2.29 0.44
CA PRO A 49 17.82 3.71 0.72
C PRO A 49 19.29 3.97 1.07
N ALA A 50 19.76 5.16 0.72
CA ALA A 50 21.11 5.59 1.09
C ALA A 50 21.20 5.79 2.62
N PRO A 51 22.38 5.55 3.23
CA PRO A 51 22.55 5.68 4.68
C PRO A 51 22.12 7.04 5.24
N GLU A 52 22.37 8.14 4.51
CA GLU A 52 21.98 9.50 4.88
C GLU A 52 20.45 9.71 4.91
N GLN A 53 19.71 9.01 4.04
CA GLN A 53 18.24 9.07 4.03
C GLN A 53 17.67 8.38 5.26
N LEU A 54 18.30 7.29 5.69
CA LEU A 54 17.92 6.58 6.91
C LEU A 54 18.30 7.36 8.17
N ALA A 55 19.46 8.03 8.17
CA ALA A 55 19.90 8.86 9.29
C ALA A 55 18.93 10.04 9.56
N ALA A 56 18.35 10.62 8.50
CA ALA A 56 17.40 11.72 8.62
C ALA A 56 16.10 11.35 9.38
N VAL A 57 15.79 10.06 9.53
CA VAL A 57 14.61 9.60 10.28
C VAL A 57 14.71 9.95 11.76
N GLU A 58 15.91 9.94 12.34
CA GLU A 58 16.12 10.19 13.77
C GLU A 58 15.94 11.66 14.15
N SER A 59 15.85 12.57 13.18
CA SER A 59 15.58 14.00 13.40
C SER A 59 14.28 14.48 12.74
N ALA A 60 13.43 13.57 12.28
CA ALA A 60 12.20 13.93 11.58
C ALA A 60 11.06 14.21 12.57
N ASP A 61 10.49 15.41 12.53
CA ASP A 61 9.25 15.73 13.27
C ASP A 61 8.04 14.93 12.75
N TRP A 62 8.07 14.56 11.47
CA TRP A 62 7.01 13.84 10.79
C TRP A 62 7.55 12.72 9.91
N LEU A 63 6.88 11.57 9.97
CA LEU A 63 7.01 10.49 9.02
C LEU A 63 5.69 10.33 8.27
N VAL A 64 5.73 10.51 6.95
CA VAL A 64 4.55 10.42 6.09
C VAL A 64 4.67 9.23 5.15
N PHE A 65 3.79 8.25 5.30
CA PHE A 65 3.73 7.07 4.44
C PHE A 65 2.63 7.20 3.39
N VAL A 66 3.03 7.34 2.13
CA VAL A 66 2.11 7.60 1.01
C VAL A 66 1.51 6.33 0.39
N SER A 67 1.93 5.15 0.85
CA SER A 67 1.35 3.87 0.44
C SER A 67 1.66 2.78 1.48
N PRO A 68 0.90 1.67 1.49
CA PRO A 68 1.25 0.49 2.28
C PRO A 68 2.67 -0.03 2.00
N ASN A 69 3.14 0.08 0.76
CA ASN A 69 4.51 -0.31 0.38
C ASN A 69 5.57 0.58 1.00
N ALA A 70 5.33 1.89 1.04
CA ALA A 70 6.25 2.83 1.68
C ALA A 70 6.34 2.56 3.20
N ALA A 71 5.21 2.22 3.84
CA ALA A 71 5.19 1.84 5.25
C ALA A 71 5.96 0.54 5.50
N ASP A 72 5.60 -0.56 4.83
CA ASP A 72 6.24 -1.87 5.06
C ASP A 72 7.74 -1.85 4.72
N LEU A 73 8.11 -1.35 3.53
CA LEU A 73 9.52 -1.33 3.10
C LEU A 73 10.34 -0.32 3.89
N GLY A 74 9.79 0.87 4.17
CA GLY A 74 10.48 1.92 4.91
C GLY A 74 10.77 1.52 6.35
N VAL A 75 9.78 0.98 7.07
CA VAL A 75 9.95 0.51 8.45
C VAL A 75 10.97 -0.62 8.52
N ARG A 76 10.92 -1.58 7.58
CA ARG A 76 11.92 -2.66 7.50
C ARG A 76 13.33 -2.11 7.27
N ALA A 77 13.49 -1.13 6.38
CA ALA A 77 14.79 -0.55 6.09
C ALA A 77 15.38 0.21 7.30
N ILE A 78 14.56 0.97 8.03
CA ILE A 78 14.95 1.64 9.27
C ILE A 78 15.42 0.63 10.31
N ALA A 79 14.63 -0.43 10.54
CA ALA A 79 14.96 -1.49 11.48
C ALA A 79 16.24 -2.25 11.09
N ALA A 80 16.41 -2.58 9.81
CA ALA A 80 17.59 -3.28 9.29
C ALA A 80 18.89 -2.46 9.44
N ALA A 81 18.79 -1.13 9.46
CA ALA A 81 19.91 -0.24 9.70
C ALA A 81 20.16 0.05 11.19
N SER A 82 19.45 -0.64 12.10
CA SER A 82 19.51 -0.41 13.55
C SER A 82 19.21 1.04 13.95
N ARG A 83 18.36 1.72 13.18
CA ARG A 83 17.87 3.08 13.45
C ARG A 83 16.48 3.01 14.09
N SER A 84 16.09 4.06 14.80
CA SER A 84 14.78 4.17 15.43
C SER A 84 14.04 5.41 14.99
N ILE A 85 12.71 5.30 14.91
CA ILE A 85 11.83 6.47 14.81
C ILE A 85 11.72 7.08 16.21
N PRO A 86 12.06 8.36 16.41
CA PRO A 86 11.92 9.03 17.70
C PRO A 86 10.47 8.98 18.23
N ALA A 87 10.31 8.93 19.55
CA ALA A 87 8.98 8.78 20.17
C ALA A 87 8.09 10.03 19.99
N GLU A 88 8.74 11.19 19.84
CA GLU A 88 8.14 12.48 19.58
C GLU A 88 7.73 12.69 18.11
N SER A 89 8.26 11.86 17.19
CA SER A 89 7.92 11.95 15.78
C SER A 89 6.45 11.63 15.54
N ARG A 90 5.79 12.44 14.74
CA ARG A 90 4.40 12.25 14.35
C ARG A 90 4.32 11.38 13.09
N VAL A 91 3.37 10.45 13.04
CA VAL A 91 3.18 9.57 11.87
C VAL A 91 1.89 9.95 11.15
N ALA A 92 1.95 10.04 9.81
CA ALA A 92 0.81 10.25 8.95
C ALA A 92 0.76 9.21 7.82
N ALA A 93 -0.46 8.91 7.37
CA ALA A 93 -0.72 8.14 6.17
C ALA A 93 -1.85 8.80 5.36
N VAL A 94 -1.84 8.60 4.05
CA VAL A 94 -2.87 9.16 3.15
C VAL A 94 -4.20 8.42 3.20
N GLY A 95 -4.25 7.23 3.82
CA GLY A 95 -5.44 6.40 3.95
C GLY A 95 -5.19 5.18 4.85
N ALA A 96 -6.25 4.40 5.11
CA ALA A 96 -6.20 3.26 6.04
C ALA A 96 -5.45 2.02 5.49
N GLY A 97 -5.20 1.98 4.17
CA GLY A 97 -4.63 0.82 3.48
C GLY A 97 -5.68 -0.11 2.90
#